data_AF-A0A0C3NXY8-F1
#
_entry.id   AF-A0A0C3NXY8-F1
#
_cell.length_a   1.000
_cell.length_b   1.000
_cell.length_c   1.000
_cell.angle_alpha   90.00
_cell.angle_beta   90.00
_cell.angle_gamma   90.00
#
_symmetry.space_group_name_H-M   'P 1'
#
loop_
_entity.id
_entity.type
_entity.pdbx_description
1 polymer ?
#
loop_
_entity_poly.entity_id
_entity_poly.type
_entity_poly.pdbx_seq_one_letter_code
_entity_poly.pdbx_strand_id
1 'polypeptide(L)'
;MFALYLRVDEYATNTEIITKDLSQSTQSINMLFKSMGCQFTKPTVADLKRLGLPDSAAETKRALLKVPLEFPKPRGKRRRG
;
A
#
# COMPACT_ATOMS: atom_id res chain seq x y z
N MET A 1 -14.15 -2.60 -4.42
CA MET A 1 -13.52 -3.81 -3.84
C MET A 1 -12.25 -3.48 -3.07
N PHE A 2 -11.20 -2.88 -3.66
CA PHE A 2 -9.92 -2.59 -2.97
C PHE A 2 -10.00 -1.64 -1.76
N ALA A 3 -10.97 -0.73 -1.75
CA ALA A 3 -11.23 0.11 -0.58
C ALA A 3 -11.70 -0.69 0.65
N LEU A 4 -12.32 -1.87 0.47
CA LEU A 4 -12.74 -2.73 1.57
C LEU A 4 -11.54 -3.40 2.24
N TYR A 5 -10.55 -3.84 1.45
CA TYR A 5 -9.29 -4.34 2.01
C TYR A 5 -8.62 -3.28 2.89
N LEU A 6 -8.59 -2.02 2.43
CA LEU A 6 -8.07 -0.92 3.24
C LEU A 6 -8.87 -0.73 4.53
N ARG A 7 -10.21 -0.82 4.48
CA ARG A 7 -11.02 -0.62 5.68
C ARG A 7 -10.83 -1.75 6.70
N VAL A 8 -10.72 -2.99 6.24
CA VAL A 8 -10.56 -4.18 7.09
C VAL A 8 -9.15 -4.24 7.70
N ASP A 9 -8.11 -3.87 6.94
CA ASP A 9 -6.71 -3.87 7.40
C ASP A 9 -6.29 -2.56 8.11
N GLU A 10 -7.25 -1.80 8.65
CA GLU A 10 -7.01 -0.49 9.27
C GLU A 10 -6.09 0.45 8.45
N TYR A 11 -6.35 0.50 7.15
CA TYR A 11 -5.67 1.31 6.14
C TYR A 11 -4.19 0.93 5.91
N ALA A 12 -3.76 -0.26 6.34
CA ALA A 12 -2.39 -0.77 6.23
C ALA A 12 -2.33 -2.22 5.70
N THR A 13 -2.52 -2.37 4.39
CA THR A 13 -2.73 -3.66 3.71
C THR A 13 -1.44 -4.29 3.20
N ASN A 14 -1.31 -5.62 3.34
CA ASN A 14 -0.25 -6.40 2.69
C ASN A 14 -0.68 -6.82 1.28
N THR A 15 -0.03 -6.28 0.25
CA THR A 15 -0.40 -6.57 -1.15
C THR A 15 -0.02 -7.97 -1.61
N GLU A 16 0.94 -8.63 -0.95
CA GLU A 16 1.34 -10.01 -1.31
C GLU A 16 0.22 -11.02 -1.05
N ILE A 17 -0.54 -10.83 0.04
CA ILE A 17 -1.68 -11.69 0.37
C ILE A 17 -2.75 -11.54 -0.72
N ILE A 18 -3.11 -10.29 -1.04
CA ILE A 18 -4.11 -9.98 -2.07
C ILE A 18 -3.71 -10.53 -3.44
N THR A 19 -2.42 -10.47 -3.80
CA THR A 19 -1.96 -11.02 -5.09
C THR A 19 -2.18 -12.53 -5.19
N LYS A 20 -1.99 -13.26 -4.08
CA LYS A 20 -2.23 -14.70 -4.01
C LYS A 20 -3.73 -15.00 -4.08
N ASP A 21 -4.53 -14.31 -3.29
CA ASP A 21 -5.99 -14.53 -3.23
C ASP A 21 -6.67 -14.25 -4.57
N LEU A 22 -6.27 -13.17 -5.23
CA LEU A 22 -6.86 -12.75 -6.51
C LEU A 22 -6.15 -13.34 -7.74
N SER A 23 -5.08 -14.10 -7.53
CA SER A 23 -4.22 -14.63 -8.61
C SER A 23 -3.80 -13.56 -9.63
N GLN A 24 -3.51 -12.34 -9.15
CA GLN A 24 -3.14 -11.20 -9.98
C GLN A 24 -1.69 -10.80 -9.75
N SER A 25 -1.07 -10.18 -10.76
CA SER A 25 0.30 -9.69 -10.65
C SER A 25 0.43 -8.62 -9.56
N THR A 26 1.52 -8.67 -8.81
CA THR A 26 1.87 -7.66 -7.80
C THR A 26 1.94 -6.26 -8.40
N GLN A 27 2.35 -6.14 -9.66
CA GLN A 27 2.39 -4.86 -10.36
C GLN A 27 0.98 -4.25 -10.54
N SER A 28 0.02 -5.06 -11.00
CA SER A 28 -1.38 -4.62 -11.18
C SER A 28 -2.00 -4.16 -9.86
N ILE A 29 -1.85 -4.96 -8.82
CA ILE A 29 -2.35 -4.64 -7.47
C ILE A 29 -1.68 -3.36 -6.94
N ASN A 30 -0.37 -3.24 -7.08
CA ASN A 30 0.34 -2.04 -6.64
C ASN A 30 -0.09 -0.78 -7.39
N MET A 31 -0.37 -0.87 -8.69
CA MET A 31 -0.91 0.27 -9.46
C MET A 31 -2.28 0.71 -8.95
N LEU A 32 -3.16 -0.24 -8.62
CA LEU A 32 -4.48 0.05 -8.07
C LEU A 32 -4.37 0.76 -6.72
N PHE A 33 -3.57 0.23 -5.78
CA PHE A 33 -3.34 0.89 -4.49
C PHE A 33 -2.69 2.27 -4.63
N LYS A 34 -1.75 2.46 -5.56
CA LYS A 34 -1.21 3.80 -5.86
C LYS A 34 -2.28 4.77 -6.37
N SER A 35 -3.20 4.30 -7.22
CA SER A 35 -4.28 5.15 -7.75
C SER A 35 -5.26 5.60 -6.66
N MET A 36 -5.39 4.83 -5.57
CA MET A 36 -6.17 5.21 -4.39
C MET A 36 -5.41 6.16 -3.44
N GLY A 37 -4.15 6.51 -3.73
CA GLY A 37 -3.32 7.36 -2.86
C GLY A 37 -2.54 6.60 -1.79
N CYS A 38 -2.45 5.27 -1.88
CA CYS A 38 -1.65 4.50 -0.92
C CYS A 38 -0.14 4.66 -1.21
N GLN A 39 0.62 4.78 -0.12
CA GLN A 39 2.08 4.77 -0.13
C GLN A 39 2.61 3.38 0.23
N PHE A 40 3.73 2.97 -0.36
CA PHE A 40 4.34 1.66 -0.10
C PHE A 40 5.52 1.83 0.84
N THR A 41 5.28 1.61 2.13
CA THR A 41 6.27 1.81 3.19
C THR A 41 6.37 0.57 4.07
N LYS A 42 7.53 0.41 4.72
CA LYS A 42 7.65 -0.55 5.82
C LYS A 42 6.90 0.01 7.04
N PRO A 43 6.11 -0.79 7.75
CA PRO A 43 5.42 -0.33 8.95
C PRO A 43 6.44 0.01 10.06
N THR A 44 6.20 1.11 10.77
CA THR A 44 7.01 1.48 11.95
C THR A 44 6.62 0.62 13.16
N VAL A 45 7.42 0.65 14.23
CA VAL A 45 7.09 -0.05 15.50
C VAL A 45 5.73 0.43 16.05
N ALA A 46 5.43 1.71 15.92
CA ALA A 46 4.13 2.26 16.31
C ALA A 46 2.98 1.71 15.44
N ASP A 47 3.20 1.59 14.13
CA ASP A 47 2.22 0.99 13.22
C ASP A 47 1.99 -0.50 13.53
N LEU A 48 3.07 -1.25 13.79
CA LEU A 48 2.98 -2.67 14.15
C LEU A 48 2.18 -2.89 15.42
N LYS A 49 2.43 -2.08 16.46
CA LYS A 49 1.67 -2.13 17.71
C LYS A 49 0.20 -1.79 17.51
N ARG A 50 -0.10 -0.77 16.69
CA ARG A 50 -1.49 -0.41 16.35
C ARG A 50 -2.20 -1.54 15.61
N LEU A 51 -1.51 -2.17 14.66
CA LEU A 51 -2.05 -3.24 13.81
C LEU A 51 -2.03 -4.63 14.47
N GLY A 52 -1.51 -4.76 15.69
CA GLY A 52 -1.37 -6.05 16.38
C GLY A 52 -0.43 -7.02 15.66
N LEU A 53 0.55 -6.51 14.92
CA LEU A 53 1.47 -7.31 14.11
C LEU A 53 2.77 -7.61 14.87
N PRO A 54 3.41 -8.77 14.62
CA PRO A 54 4.72 -9.09 15.19
C PRO A 54 5.82 -8.21 14.60
N ASP A 55 6.92 -8.07 15.32
CA ASP A 55 8.08 -7.27 14.89
C ASP A 55 8.68 -7.74 13.55
N SER A 56 8.55 -9.04 13.24
CA SER A 56 8.97 -9.61 11.96
C SER A 56 8.21 -9.01 10.76
N ALA A 57 7.01 -8.47 10.97
CA ALA A 57 6.23 -7.82 9.91
C ALA A 57 6.79 -6.44 9.51
N ALA A 58 7.79 -5.92 10.23
CA ALA A 58 8.53 -4.70 9.85
C ALA A 58 9.23 -4.82 8.48
N GLU A 59 9.59 -6.04 8.07
CA GLU A 59 10.35 -6.25 6.85
C GLU A 59 9.51 -6.14 5.58
N THR A 60 8.22 -6.46 5.68
CA THR A 60 7.29 -6.49 4.55
C THR A 60 6.74 -5.10 4.27
N LYS A 61 6.82 -4.66 3.00
CA LYS A 61 6.20 -3.40 2.57
C LYS A 61 4.68 -3.55 2.55
N ARG A 62 3.98 -2.55 3.06
CA ARG A 62 2.53 -2.48 3.06
C ARG A 62 2.04 -1.26 2.27
N ALA A 63 0.86 -1.40 1.67
CA ALA A 63 0.12 -0.27 1.10
C ALA A 63 -0.59 0.46 2.24
N LEU A 64 -0.17 1.69 2.50
CA LEU A 64 -0.61 2.50 3.61
C LEU A 64 -1.37 3.72 3.09
N LEU A 65 -2.59 3.93 3.57
CA LEU A 65 -3.37 5.14 3.28
C LEU A 65 -3.31 6.09 4.49
N LYS A 66 -2.67 7.23 4.33
CA LYS A 66 -2.51 8.27 5.37
C LYS A 66 -3.31 9.51 5.02
N VAL A 67 -3.71 10.25 6.05
CA VAL A 67 -4.33 11.58 5.94
C VAL A 67 -3.29 12.63 6.34
N PRO A 68 -3.14 13.74 5.60
CA PRO A 68 -3.85 14.07 4.36
C PRO A 68 -3.46 13.15 3.18
N LEU A 69 -4.40 12.95 2.25
CA LEU A 69 -4.18 12.12 1.07
C LEU A 69 -3.19 12.78 0.12
N GLU A 70 -2.14 12.05 -0.25
CA GLU A 70 -1.16 12.49 -1.24
C GLU A 70 -1.26 11.63 -2.51
N PHE A 71 -1.85 12.19 -3.56
CA PHE A 71 -1.84 11.53 -4.87
C PHE A 71 -0.46 11.66 -5.53
N PRO A 72 0.03 10.60 -6.20
CA PRO A 72 1.30 10.68 -6.90
C PRO A 72 1.26 11.77 -7.97
N LYS A 73 2.17 12.75 -7.87
CA LYS A 73 2.29 13.82 -8.85
C LYS A 73 2.58 13.21 -10.24
N PRO A 74 1.86 13.63 -11.30
CA PRO A 74 2.19 13.20 -12.66
C PRO A 74 3.66 13.50 -12.92
N ARG A 75 4.44 12.49 -13.31
CA ARG A 75 5.82 12.73 -13.73
C ARG A 75 5.76 13.52 -15.03
N GLY A 76 6.08 14.81 -14.97
CA GLY A 76 6.12 15.68 -16.16
C GLY A 76 6.97 15.02 -17.25
N LYS A 77 6.45 14.96 -18.48
CA LYS A 77 7.21 14.48 -19.64
C LYS A 77 8.51 15.27 -19.71
N ARG A 78 9.63 14.59 -19.49
CA ARG A 78 10.95 15.15 -19.80
C ARG A 78 10.95 15.40 -21.30
N ARG A 79 10.90 16.67 -21.73
CA ARG A 79 11.09 17.03 -23.14
C ARG A 79 12.44 16.45 -23.55
N ARG A 80 12.42 15.43 -24.41
CA ARG A 80 13.60 15.04 -25.17
C ARG A 80 13.82 16.18 -26.16
N GLY A 81 14.76 17.07 -25.82
CA GLY A 81 15.39 17.96 -26.78
C GLY A 81 16.39 17.19 -27.61
#